data_AF-A0A847HM60-F1
#
_entry.id   AF-A0A847HM60-F1
#
_cell.length_a   1.000
_cell.length_b   1.000
_cell.length_c   1.000
_cell.angle_alpha   90.00
_cell.angle_beta   90.00
_cell.angle_gamma   90.00
#
_symmetry.space_group_name_H-M   'P 1'
#
loop_
_entity.id
_entity.type
_entity.pdbx_description
1 polymer ?
#
loop_
_entity_poly.entity_id
_entity_poly.type
_entity_poly.pdbx_seq_one_letter_code
_entity_poly.pdbx_strand_id
1 'polypeptide(L)'
;MNTTYRYSFLAIILILIVASVASAAGIGKDEFSRLLLVEKMLHQQIAEMEGELKTSKQLETYKKSYLAAIPKTSPRPTSDAQIAKTLASARYVIMGDEHTTSQAQTNTVTVLSMMRASKEPLTLVLEWIDISYQNQVDEFLAGRLPLKDLRGKISFDKLWGFSWASYSKILSAAKKLKTPILLVERLKGNHSLADRDTFITKTIAEHAKNAPGMRYLVVYGDYHILGSGHLSDKMAKAGLKPQTILIGEAREVYWMLLGKLKDTEKIGFAQLGSGIYYIRNGTPLERSLSYRDYLMKMLGYSKDDFEEWVSPADIQPKAGGRNNFEALHNR
;
A
#
# COMPACT_ATOMS: atom_id res chain seq x y z
N MET A 1 -58.64 49.47 -14.19
CA MET A 1 -58.07 49.86 -12.88
C MET A 1 -56.88 48.92 -12.62
N ASN A 2 -55.69 49.28 -13.10
CA ASN A 2 -54.58 49.83 -12.30
C ASN A 2 -54.18 48.96 -11.09
N THR A 3 -53.10 48.19 -11.23
CA THR A 3 -51.94 48.16 -10.30
C THR A 3 -50.85 47.22 -10.85
N THR A 4 -49.81 47.74 -11.53
CA THR A 4 -48.43 48.06 -11.05
C THR A 4 -47.56 46.89 -10.56
N TYR A 5 -46.45 46.72 -11.27
CA TYR A 5 -45.23 45.92 -11.04
C TYR A 5 -44.69 45.89 -9.61
N ARG A 6 -44.13 44.74 -9.20
CA ARG A 6 -42.82 44.65 -8.52
C ARG A 6 -42.11 43.32 -8.85
N TYR A 7 -41.06 43.40 -9.68
CA TYR A 7 -40.03 42.37 -9.78
C TYR A 7 -39.15 42.44 -8.53
N SER A 8 -39.14 41.38 -7.73
CA SER A 8 -38.15 41.20 -6.66
C SER A 8 -36.94 40.48 -7.25
N PHE A 9 -35.86 41.22 -7.48
CA PHE A 9 -34.53 40.69 -7.76
C PHE A 9 -34.05 39.92 -6.53
N LEU A 10 -33.94 38.59 -6.60
CA LEU A 10 -33.22 37.82 -5.59
C LEU A 10 -31.72 37.92 -5.90
N ALA A 11 -31.00 38.74 -5.14
CA ALA A 11 -29.55 38.72 -5.10
C ALA A 11 -29.11 37.44 -4.38
N ILE A 12 -28.66 36.43 -5.12
CA ILE A 12 -27.98 35.27 -4.54
C ILE A 12 -26.57 35.72 -4.16
N ILE A 13 -26.37 35.96 -2.86
CA ILE A 13 -25.06 36.19 -2.26
C ILE A 13 -24.29 34.87 -2.35
N LEU A 14 -23.29 34.81 -3.22
CA LEU A 14 -22.33 33.73 -3.29
C LEU A 14 -21.39 33.86 -2.08
N ILE A 15 -21.67 33.12 -1.01
CA ILE A 15 -20.75 32.98 0.12
C ILE A 15 -19.58 32.11 -0.36
N LEU A 16 -18.51 32.76 -0.81
CA LEU A 16 -17.20 32.14 -0.96
C LEU A 16 -16.69 31.82 0.45
N ILE A 17 -16.89 30.57 0.89
CA ILE A 17 -16.14 30.01 2.00
C ILE A 17 -14.70 29.87 1.52
N VAL A 18 -13.89 30.90 1.76
CA VAL A 18 -12.44 30.79 1.71
C VAL A 18 -12.05 29.92 2.90
N ALA A 19 -11.92 28.62 2.68
CA ALA A 19 -11.21 27.77 3.61
C ALA A 19 -9.79 28.34 3.69
N SER A 20 -9.46 28.98 4.82
CA SER A 20 -8.10 29.37 5.13
C SER A 20 -7.25 28.11 5.09
N VAL A 21 -6.42 27.97 4.07
CA VAL A 21 -5.31 27.01 4.09
C VAL A 21 -4.36 27.56 5.15
N ALA A 22 -4.58 27.18 6.40
CA ALA A 22 -3.56 27.32 7.42
C ALA A 22 -2.33 26.62 6.85
N SER A 23 -1.26 27.38 6.58
CA SER A 23 0.01 26.74 6.27
C SER A 23 0.33 25.88 7.47
N ALA A 24 0.32 24.56 7.28
CA ALA A 24 0.68 23.65 8.35
C ALA A 24 2.12 24.00 8.73
N ALA A 25 2.29 24.61 9.91
CA ALA A 25 3.60 24.77 10.50
C ALA A 25 4.24 23.38 10.51
N GLY A 26 5.41 23.25 9.88
CA GLY A 26 6.07 21.95 9.74
C GLY A 26 6.29 21.29 11.10
N ILE A 27 6.37 19.96 11.10
CA ILE A 27 6.55 19.14 12.30
C ILE A 27 7.82 19.57 13.04
N GLY A 28 7.62 20.09 14.25
CA GLY A 28 8.69 20.49 15.16
C GLY A 28 9.50 19.30 15.67
N LYS A 29 10.67 19.57 16.27
CA LYS A 29 11.54 18.53 16.83
C LYS A 29 10.87 17.73 17.96
N ASP A 30 10.10 18.41 18.80
CA ASP A 30 9.41 17.78 19.92
C ASP A 30 8.29 16.86 19.42
N GLU A 31 7.54 17.29 18.41
CA GLU A 31 6.49 16.48 17.79
C GLU A 31 7.09 15.27 17.05
N PHE A 32 8.20 15.45 16.34
CA PHE A 32 8.93 14.33 15.73
C PHE A 32 9.36 13.29 16.77
N SER A 33 9.91 13.75 17.91
CA SER A 33 10.32 12.87 19.02
C SER A 33 9.12 12.17 19.66
N ARG A 34 7.98 12.86 19.82
CA ARG A 34 6.74 12.29 20.33
C ARG A 34 6.23 11.17 19.43
N LEU A 35 6.20 11.38 18.11
CA LEU A 35 5.74 10.38 17.15
C LEU A 35 6.62 9.10 17.18
N LEU A 36 7.95 9.24 17.37
CA LEU A 36 8.84 8.10 17.56
C LEU A 36 8.56 7.34 18.88
N LEU A 37 8.17 8.03 19.94
CA LEU A 37 7.78 7.38 21.19
C LEU A 37 6.47 6.61 21.03
N VAL A 38 5.46 7.22 20.39
CA VAL A 38 4.18 6.54 20.09
C VAL A 38 4.43 5.29 19.25
N GLU A 39 5.36 5.34 18.30
CA GLU A 39 5.74 4.18 17.50
C GLU A 39 6.33 3.06 18.36
N LYS A 40 7.20 3.42 19.32
CA LYS A 40 7.77 2.46 20.26
C LYS A 40 6.68 1.77 21.09
N MET A 41 5.71 2.52 21.60
CA MET A 41 4.58 1.98 22.36
C MET A 41 3.71 1.04 21.51
N LEU A 42 3.40 1.43 20.26
CA LEU A 42 2.67 0.55 19.33
C LEU A 42 3.42 -0.75 19.06
N HIS A 43 4.74 -0.69 18.88
CA HIS A 43 5.54 -1.89 18.67
C HIS A 43 5.60 -2.80 19.91
N GLN A 44 5.51 -2.25 21.12
CA GLN A 44 5.39 -3.05 22.34
C GLN A 44 4.06 -3.82 22.37
N GLN A 45 2.93 -3.14 22.13
CA GLN A 45 1.61 -3.77 22.03
C GLN A 45 1.56 -4.87 20.94
N ILE A 46 2.19 -4.61 19.79
CA ILE A 46 2.30 -5.60 18.71
C ILE A 46 3.16 -6.79 19.13
N ALA A 47 4.32 -6.54 19.75
CA ALA A 47 5.25 -7.59 20.16
C ALA A 47 4.65 -8.52 21.22
N GLU A 48 3.82 -8.02 22.12
CA GLU A 48 3.07 -8.82 23.10
C GLU A 48 2.19 -9.86 22.39
N MET A 49 1.39 -9.43 21.41
CA MET A 49 0.55 -10.31 20.60
C MET A 49 1.35 -11.24 19.69
N GLU A 50 2.41 -10.75 19.04
CA GLU A 50 3.28 -11.58 18.21
C GLU A 50 3.99 -12.67 19.02
N GLY A 51 4.20 -12.46 20.32
CA GLY A 51 4.75 -13.46 21.24
C GLY A 51 3.88 -14.71 21.39
N GLU A 52 2.57 -14.61 21.13
CA GLU A 52 1.65 -15.75 21.14
C GLU A 52 1.65 -16.52 19.81
N LEU A 53 2.16 -15.91 18.74
CA LEU A 53 2.18 -16.50 17.41
C LEU A 53 3.40 -17.39 17.23
N LYS A 54 3.18 -18.57 16.64
CA LYS A 54 4.28 -19.39 16.12
C LYS A 54 4.76 -18.82 14.79
N THR A 55 5.72 -17.89 14.86
CA THR A 55 6.28 -17.30 13.64
C THR A 55 7.11 -18.31 12.84
N SER A 56 6.87 -18.36 11.53
CA SER A 56 7.64 -19.22 10.63
C SER A 56 9.09 -18.73 10.52
N LYS A 57 10.07 -19.61 10.78
CA LYS A 57 11.49 -19.33 10.54
C LYS A 57 11.77 -18.87 9.10
N GLN A 58 10.97 -19.33 8.14
CA GLN A 58 11.07 -18.89 6.76
C GLN A 58 10.67 -17.42 6.61
N LEU A 59 9.58 -17.00 7.25
CA LEU A 59 9.10 -15.62 7.22
C LEU A 59 10.13 -14.68 7.86
N GLU A 60 10.71 -15.06 9.00
CA GLU A 60 11.78 -14.29 9.66
C GLU A 60 13.01 -14.13 8.77
N THR A 61 13.39 -15.20 8.08
CA THR A 61 14.52 -15.16 7.15
C THR A 61 14.24 -14.22 5.97
N TYR A 62 13.02 -14.27 5.41
CA TYR A 62 12.57 -13.38 4.35
C TYR A 62 12.54 -11.92 4.81
N LYS A 63 11.93 -11.63 5.96
CA LYS A 63 11.89 -10.28 6.55
C LYS A 63 13.29 -9.73 6.76
N LYS A 64 14.21 -10.51 7.35
CA LYS A 64 15.61 -10.11 7.56
C LYS A 64 16.34 -9.82 6.24
N SER A 65 16.19 -10.70 5.26
CA SER A 65 16.80 -10.56 3.92
C SER A 65 16.27 -9.30 3.20
N TYR A 66 14.96 -9.09 3.25
CA TYR A 66 14.30 -7.91 2.70
C TYR A 66 14.83 -6.62 3.33
N LEU A 67 14.82 -6.52 4.66
CA LEU A 67 15.28 -5.32 5.38
C LEU A 67 16.77 -5.04 5.09
N ALA A 68 17.60 -6.08 5.00
CA ALA A 68 19.02 -5.94 4.66
C ALA A 68 19.25 -5.47 3.21
N ALA A 69 18.30 -5.71 2.31
CA ALA A 69 18.38 -5.34 0.90
C ALA A 69 17.85 -3.92 0.61
N ILE A 70 17.16 -3.28 1.56
CA ILE A 70 16.73 -1.88 1.43
C ILE A 70 17.99 -0.99 1.24
N PRO A 71 18.06 -0.15 0.18
CA PRO A 71 19.18 0.75 0.00
C PRO A 71 19.35 1.71 1.17
N LYS A 72 20.58 1.81 1.70
CA LYS A 72 20.95 2.70 2.81
C LYS A 72 21.27 4.14 2.38
N THR A 73 21.03 4.46 1.12
CA THR A 73 21.20 5.78 0.53
C THR A 73 20.16 6.76 1.06
N SER A 74 20.51 8.05 1.13
CA SER A 74 19.55 9.07 1.55
C SER A 74 18.39 9.15 0.56
N PRO A 75 17.12 8.99 1.00
CA PRO A 75 15.97 8.99 0.11
C PRO A 75 15.79 10.35 -0.55
N ARG A 76 15.57 10.35 -1.86
CA ARG A 76 15.31 11.56 -2.64
C ARG A 76 13.81 11.69 -2.92
N PRO A 77 13.08 12.63 -2.28
CA PRO A 77 11.67 12.85 -2.57
C PRO A 77 11.43 12.99 -4.07
N THR A 78 10.40 12.33 -4.56
CA THR A 78 10.03 12.29 -5.98
C THR A 78 8.56 12.67 -6.10
N SER A 79 8.23 13.55 -7.04
CA SER A 79 6.83 13.96 -7.23
C SER A 79 6.03 12.90 -7.99
N ASP A 80 4.70 12.95 -7.85
CA ASP A 80 3.77 12.09 -8.58
C ASP A 80 3.98 12.15 -10.10
N ALA A 81 4.26 13.35 -10.65
CA ALA A 81 4.55 13.52 -12.06
C ALA A 81 5.85 12.82 -12.51
N GLN A 82 6.89 12.88 -11.67
CA GLN A 82 8.17 12.23 -11.95
C GLN A 82 8.03 10.71 -11.90
N ILE A 83 7.39 10.17 -10.86
CA ILE A 83 7.19 8.72 -10.76
C ILE A 83 6.23 8.22 -11.84
N ALA A 84 5.19 8.97 -12.20
CA ALA A 84 4.30 8.62 -13.31
C ALA A 84 5.05 8.51 -14.63
N LYS A 85 6.01 9.41 -14.90
CA LYS A 85 6.88 9.32 -16.10
C LYS A 85 7.72 8.06 -16.09
N THR A 86 8.32 7.69 -14.96
CA THR A 86 9.07 6.44 -14.80
C THR A 86 8.16 5.22 -15.02
N LEU A 87 7.00 5.21 -14.37
CA LEU A 87 6.05 4.09 -14.42
C LEU A 87 5.38 3.96 -15.78
N ALA A 88 5.21 5.02 -16.56
CA ALA A 88 4.61 4.96 -17.89
C ALA A 88 5.47 4.20 -18.91
N SER A 89 6.79 4.14 -18.73
CA SER A 89 7.73 3.41 -19.61
C SER A 89 8.28 2.12 -19.00
N ALA A 90 8.00 1.84 -17.72
CA ALA A 90 8.52 0.67 -17.03
C ALA A 90 7.95 -0.64 -17.60
N ARG A 91 8.81 -1.63 -17.88
CA ARG A 91 8.39 -2.94 -18.41
C ARG A 91 7.87 -3.87 -17.32
N TYR A 92 8.64 -4.05 -16.25
CA TYR A 92 8.24 -4.83 -15.08
C TYR A 92 8.28 -3.92 -13.86
N VAL A 93 7.11 -3.63 -13.30
CA VAL A 93 6.98 -2.95 -12.01
C VAL A 93 6.65 -4.00 -10.96
N ILE A 94 7.44 -4.07 -9.89
CA ILE A 94 7.21 -4.98 -8.76
C ILE A 94 6.90 -4.12 -7.55
N MET A 95 5.74 -4.28 -6.96
CA MET A 95 5.21 -3.44 -5.89
C MET A 95 4.84 -4.29 -4.69
N GLY A 96 5.30 -3.86 -3.51
CA GLY A 96 4.93 -4.42 -2.23
C GLY A 96 3.49 -4.13 -1.85
N ASP A 97 2.79 -5.17 -1.41
CA ASP A 97 1.47 -5.07 -0.81
C ASP A 97 1.56 -5.29 0.70
N GLU A 98 1.23 -4.24 1.47
CA GLU A 98 0.93 -4.39 2.88
C GLU A 98 -0.57 -4.68 3.02
N HIS A 99 -0.89 -5.91 3.41
CA HIS A 99 -2.27 -6.39 3.32
C HIS A 99 -3.24 -5.73 4.30
N THR A 100 -2.74 -5.20 5.42
CA THR A 100 -3.57 -4.61 6.46
C THR A 100 -4.01 -3.19 6.13
N THR A 101 -3.20 -2.42 5.39
CA THR A 101 -3.42 -0.97 5.23
C THR A 101 -4.07 -0.61 3.91
N SER A 102 -5.27 -0.02 3.97
CA SER A 102 -6.07 0.37 2.79
C SER A 102 -5.36 1.33 1.81
N GLN A 103 -4.40 2.12 2.31
CA GLN A 103 -3.60 3.01 1.47
C GLN A 103 -2.65 2.23 0.55
N ALA A 104 -2.16 1.05 0.94
CA ALA A 104 -1.36 0.18 0.07
C ALA A 104 -2.17 -0.27 -1.16
N GLN A 105 -3.42 -0.73 -0.96
CA GLN A 105 -4.29 -1.11 -2.07
C GLN A 105 -4.76 0.11 -2.90
N THR A 106 -4.92 1.27 -2.27
CA THR A 106 -5.17 2.53 -2.99
C THR A 106 -3.98 2.90 -3.88
N ASN A 107 -2.76 2.74 -3.37
CA ASN A 107 -1.53 2.96 -4.13
C ASN A 107 -1.41 1.99 -5.32
N THR A 108 -1.86 0.73 -5.20
CA THR A 108 -1.95 -0.18 -6.35
C THR A 108 -2.80 0.40 -7.47
N VAL A 109 -3.96 1.00 -7.14
CA VAL A 109 -4.84 1.66 -8.13
C VAL A 109 -4.15 2.87 -8.78
N THR A 110 -3.44 3.67 -7.98
CA THR A 110 -2.66 4.82 -8.47
C THR A 110 -1.55 4.39 -9.41
N VAL A 111 -0.73 3.42 -9.03
CA VAL A 111 0.38 2.88 -9.84
C VAL A 111 -0.15 2.24 -11.12
N LEU A 112 -1.23 1.46 -11.04
CA LEU A 112 -1.89 0.90 -12.21
C LEU A 112 -2.32 1.99 -13.20
N SER A 113 -2.94 3.07 -12.69
CA SER A 113 -3.36 4.21 -13.50
C SER A 113 -2.19 4.93 -14.15
N MET A 114 -1.09 5.16 -13.41
CA MET A 114 0.15 5.76 -13.92
C MET A 114 0.76 4.91 -15.04
N MET A 115 0.82 3.59 -14.88
CA MET A 115 1.34 2.70 -15.92
C MET A 115 0.45 2.68 -17.17
N ARG A 116 -0.88 2.71 -16.99
CA ARG A 116 -1.87 2.76 -18.09
C ARG A 116 -1.93 4.09 -18.84
N ALA A 117 -1.19 5.11 -18.42
CA ALA A 117 -1.03 6.34 -19.19
C ALA A 117 -0.30 6.10 -20.53
N SER A 118 0.48 5.01 -20.64
CA SER A 118 1.06 4.55 -21.90
C SER A 118 0.07 3.67 -22.68
N LYS A 119 0.20 3.68 -24.01
CA LYS A 119 -0.62 2.86 -24.92
C LYS A 119 -0.18 1.40 -24.97
N GLU A 120 1.01 1.08 -24.48
CA GLU A 120 1.52 -0.29 -24.45
C GLU A 120 0.62 -1.22 -23.62
N PRO A 121 0.48 -2.50 -24.00
CA PRO A 121 -0.34 -3.44 -23.26
C PRO A 121 0.25 -3.67 -21.85
N LEU A 122 -0.63 -3.75 -20.86
CA LEU A 122 -0.28 -3.93 -19.45
C LEU A 122 -1.11 -5.07 -18.87
N THR A 123 -0.47 -5.96 -18.13
CA THR A 123 -1.14 -6.97 -17.30
C THR A 123 -0.89 -6.66 -15.83
N LEU A 124 -1.94 -6.73 -15.02
CA LEU A 124 -1.88 -6.68 -13.56
C LEU A 124 -1.70 -8.10 -13.02
N VAL A 125 -0.70 -8.34 -12.19
CA VAL A 125 -0.41 -9.64 -11.58
C VAL A 125 -0.72 -9.57 -10.08
N LEU A 126 -1.55 -10.49 -9.58
CA LEU A 126 -2.08 -10.43 -8.21
C LEU A 126 -1.78 -11.69 -7.40
N GLU A 127 -1.39 -11.50 -6.14
CA GLU A 127 -1.18 -12.55 -5.13
C GLU A 127 -2.48 -13.13 -4.55
N TRP A 128 -3.45 -12.27 -4.28
CA TRP A 128 -4.50 -12.53 -3.29
C TRP A 128 -5.75 -13.24 -3.86
N ILE A 129 -5.67 -13.74 -5.09
CA ILE A 129 -6.69 -14.59 -5.71
C ILE A 129 -6.01 -15.86 -6.21
N ASP A 130 -6.51 -17.00 -5.76
CA ASP A 130 -6.02 -18.31 -6.19
C ASP A 130 -6.14 -18.47 -7.71
N ILE A 131 -5.09 -19.00 -8.33
CA ILE A 131 -4.97 -19.18 -9.77
C ILE A 131 -6.11 -19.99 -10.39
N SER A 132 -6.75 -20.88 -9.62
CA SER A 132 -7.92 -21.63 -10.10
C SER A 132 -9.15 -20.76 -10.39
N TYR A 133 -9.13 -19.48 -10.01
CA TYR A 133 -10.22 -18.53 -10.25
C TYR A 133 -10.01 -17.57 -11.44
N GLN A 134 -9.04 -17.86 -12.32
CA GLN A 134 -8.76 -17.00 -13.48
C GLN A 134 -10.01 -16.75 -14.34
N ASN A 135 -10.81 -17.80 -14.60
CA ASN A 135 -12.04 -17.68 -15.39
C ASN A 135 -13.06 -16.70 -14.77
N GLN A 136 -13.25 -16.73 -13.45
CA GLN A 136 -14.17 -15.84 -12.75
C GLN A 136 -13.70 -14.39 -12.79
N VAL A 137 -12.38 -14.17 -12.66
CA VAL A 137 -11.79 -12.84 -12.82
C VAL A 137 -11.98 -12.34 -14.25
N ASP A 138 -11.77 -13.18 -15.26
CA ASP A 138 -11.96 -12.83 -16.66
C ASP A 138 -13.43 -12.54 -17.00
N GLU A 139 -14.38 -13.31 -16.46
CA GLU A 139 -15.82 -13.03 -16.56
C GLU A 139 -16.18 -11.68 -15.93
N PHE A 140 -15.60 -11.37 -14.77
CA PHE A 140 -15.81 -10.09 -14.12
C PHE A 140 -15.29 -8.92 -14.96
N LEU A 141 -14.06 -9.04 -15.47
CA LEU A 141 -13.43 -8.04 -16.33
C LEU A 141 -14.25 -7.84 -17.62
N ALA A 142 -14.80 -8.92 -18.19
CA ALA A 142 -15.66 -8.88 -19.36
C ALA A 142 -17.10 -8.40 -19.09
N GLY A 143 -17.47 -8.12 -17.84
CA GLY A 143 -18.81 -7.67 -17.47
C GLY A 143 -19.87 -8.77 -17.34
N ARG A 144 -19.49 -10.04 -17.46
CA ARG A 144 -20.38 -11.20 -17.31
C ARG A 144 -20.61 -11.61 -15.86
N LEU A 145 -19.73 -11.19 -14.96
CA LEU A 145 -19.86 -11.43 -13.52
C LEU A 145 -19.87 -10.10 -12.74
N PRO A 146 -20.90 -9.81 -11.92
CA PRO A 146 -20.91 -8.64 -11.05
C PRO A 146 -19.88 -8.73 -9.91
N LEU A 147 -19.32 -7.59 -9.49
CA LEU A 147 -18.33 -7.52 -8.40
C LEU A 147 -18.86 -8.10 -7.07
N LYS A 148 -20.13 -7.85 -6.76
CA LYS A 148 -20.79 -8.33 -5.55
C LYS A 148 -20.80 -9.87 -5.46
N ASP A 149 -20.87 -10.55 -6.59
CA ASP A 149 -20.94 -12.01 -6.67
C ASP A 149 -19.53 -12.63 -6.74
N LEU A 150 -18.55 -11.87 -7.27
CA LEU A 150 -17.17 -12.30 -7.41
C LEU A 150 -16.54 -12.66 -6.05
N ARG A 151 -16.78 -11.87 -4.99
CA ARG A 151 -16.22 -12.09 -3.64
C ARG A 151 -16.42 -13.53 -3.17
N GLY A 152 -17.66 -14.01 -3.26
CA GLY A 152 -18.02 -15.37 -2.87
C GLY A 152 -17.44 -16.41 -3.83
N LYS A 153 -17.52 -16.16 -5.15
CA LYS A 153 -17.02 -17.10 -6.17
C LYS A 153 -15.52 -17.38 -6.07
N ILE A 154 -14.72 -16.39 -5.69
CA ILE A 154 -13.27 -16.58 -5.50
C ILE A 154 -12.90 -17.01 -4.08
N SER A 155 -13.89 -17.27 -3.22
CA SER A 155 -13.67 -17.62 -1.80
C SER A 155 -12.78 -16.62 -1.07
N PHE A 156 -12.93 -15.31 -1.35
CA PHE A 156 -12.01 -14.27 -0.87
C PHE A 156 -11.84 -14.28 0.65
N ASP A 157 -12.94 -14.37 1.40
CA ASP A 157 -12.91 -14.32 2.86
C ASP A 157 -12.19 -15.52 3.48
N LYS A 158 -12.22 -16.68 2.81
CA LYS A 158 -11.58 -17.92 3.29
C LYS A 158 -10.10 -17.99 2.91
N LEU A 159 -9.74 -17.55 1.70
CA LEU A 159 -8.39 -17.71 1.16
C LEU A 159 -7.48 -16.51 1.42
N TRP A 160 -8.05 -15.32 1.64
CA TRP A 160 -7.30 -14.11 1.88
C TRP A 160 -7.71 -13.42 3.18
N GLY A 161 -9.01 -13.15 3.38
CA GLY A 161 -9.54 -12.69 4.68
C GLY A 161 -9.27 -11.23 5.05
N PHE A 162 -8.58 -10.45 4.21
CA PHE A 162 -8.35 -9.02 4.40
C PHE A 162 -9.56 -8.15 3.96
N SER A 163 -9.42 -6.82 3.94
CA SER A 163 -10.52 -5.91 3.60
C SER A 163 -10.96 -6.04 2.14
N TRP A 164 -12.12 -6.68 1.90
CA TRP A 164 -12.74 -6.72 0.57
C TRP A 164 -13.00 -5.31 0.01
N ALA A 165 -13.36 -4.35 0.86
CA ALA A 165 -13.59 -2.96 0.45
C ALA A 165 -12.32 -2.29 -0.10
N SER A 166 -11.14 -2.68 0.37
CA SER A 166 -9.85 -2.21 -0.15
C SER A 166 -9.50 -2.93 -1.46
N TYR A 167 -9.49 -4.26 -1.46
CA TYR A 167 -9.03 -5.07 -2.59
C TYR A 167 -9.97 -5.00 -3.81
N SER A 168 -11.28 -4.89 -3.60
CA SER A 168 -12.26 -4.77 -4.70
C SER A 168 -12.09 -3.49 -5.53
N LYS A 169 -11.46 -2.44 -4.98
CA LYS A 169 -11.09 -1.23 -5.73
C LYS A 169 -10.05 -1.51 -6.81
N ILE A 170 -9.11 -2.44 -6.56
CA ILE A 170 -8.10 -2.87 -7.52
C ILE A 170 -8.77 -3.55 -8.72
N LEU A 171 -9.70 -4.49 -8.46
CA LEU A 171 -10.45 -5.17 -9.52
C LEU A 171 -11.30 -4.19 -10.34
N SER A 172 -11.98 -3.28 -9.66
CA SER A 172 -12.78 -2.24 -10.30
C SER A 172 -11.93 -1.33 -11.19
N ALA A 173 -10.74 -0.95 -10.71
CA ALA A 173 -9.79 -0.16 -11.48
C ALA A 173 -9.27 -0.91 -12.71
N ALA A 174 -8.87 -2.18 -12.55
CA ALA A 174 -8.43 -3.02 -13.66
C ALA A 174 -9.51 -3.15 -14.75
N LYS A 175 -10.76 -3.40 -14.35
CA LYS A 175 -11.91 -3.42 -15.27
C LYS A 175 -12.11 -2.09 -15.99
N LYS A 176 -12.15 -0.98 -15.24
CA LYS A 176 -12.32 0.38 -15.79
C LYS A 176 -11.22 0.73 -16.79
N LEU A 177 -9.98 0.36 -16.48
CA LEU A 177 -8.79 0.60 -17.30
C LEU A 177 -8.58 -0.45 -18.40
N LYS A 178 -9.50 -1.41 -18.54
CA LYS A 178 -9.42 -2.54 -19.48
C LYS A 178 -8.08 -3.28 -19.39
N THR A 179 -7.58 -3.44 -18.17
CA THR A 179 -6.32 -4.12 -17.89
C THR A 179 -6.61 -5.58 -17.53
N PRO A 180 -6.07 -6.56 -18.29
CA PRO A 180 -6.17 -7.97 -17.91
C PRO A 180 -5.47 -8.23 -16.57
N ILE A 181 -5.98 -9.22 -15.85
CA ILE A 181 -5.38 -9.69 -14.60
C ILE A 181 -4.82 -11.10 -14.84
N LEU A 182 -3.60 -11.33 -14.39
CA LEU A 182 -2.97 -12.65 -14.35
C LEU A 182 -2.86 -13.11 -12.89
N LEU A 183 -3.49 -14.23 -12.57
CA LEU A 183 -3.40 -14.86 -11.27
C LEU A 183 -2.17 -15.78 -11.21
N VAL A 184 -1.44 -15.71 -10.10
CA VAL A 184 -0.12 -16.34 -9.97
C VAL A 184 0.10 -17.04 -8.64
N GLU A 185 -0.93 -17.15 -7.80
CA GLU A 185 -0.81 -17.75 -6.48
C GLU A 185 -1.62 -19.04 -6.34
N ARG A 186 -1.10 -19.98 -5.56
CA ARG A 186 -1.71 -21.27 -5.23
C ARG A 186 -2.13 -21.28 -3.76
N LEU A 187 -3.12 -20.44 -3.42
CA LEU A 187 -3.61 -20.25 -2.04
C LEU A 187 -4.23 -21.52 -1.42
N LYS A 188 -4.70 -22.47 -2.23
CA LYS A 188 -5.31 -23.72 -1.74
C LYS A 188 -4.32 -24.78 -1.24
N GLY A 189 -3.02 -24.49 -1.20
CA GLY A 189 -1.97 -25.42 -0.79
C GLY A 189 -0.88 -24.78 0.08
N ASN A 190 -0.02 -25.62 0.64
CA ASN A 190 1.12 -25.17 1.43
C ASN A 190 2.37 -25.08 0.56
N HIS A 191 2.79 -23.86 0.26
CA HIS A 191 3.98 -23.57 -0.52
C HIS A 191 4.93 -22.70 0.28
N SER A 192 6.21 -23.04 0.25
CA SER A 192 7.24 -22.22 0.89
C SER A 192 7.32 -20.86 0.18
N LEU A 193 7.70 -19.78 0.87
CA LEU A 193 7.84 -18.44 0.26
C LEU A 193 8.74 -18.45 -0.99
N ALA A 194 9.82 -19.24 -0.95
CA ALA A 194 10.74 -19.40 -2.07
C ALA A 194 10.12 -20.15 -3.26
N ASP A 195 9.29 -21.17 -2.99
CA ASP A 195 8.55 -21.89 -4.03
C ASP A 195 7.52 -20.98 -4.70
N ARG A 196 6.80 -20.18 -3.90
CA ARG A 196 5.86 -19.16 -4.38
C ARG A 196 6.52 -18.18 -5.34
N ASP A 197 7.64 -17.56 -4.94
CA ASP A 197 8.42 -16.64 -5.81
C ASP A 197 8.89 -17.29 -7.12
N THR A 198 9.30 -18.56 -7.06
CA THR A 198 9.74 -19.32 -8.24
C THR A 198 8.57 -19.56 -9.19
N PHE A 199 7.42 -19.94 -8.64
CA PHE A 199 6.20 -20.21 -9.41
C PHE A 199 5.73 -18.96 -10.15
N ILE A 200 5.53 -17.83 -9.46
CA ILE A 200 5.13 -16.56 -10.11
C ILE A 200 6.15 -16.11 -11.17
N THR A 201 7.45 -16.26 -10.91
CA THR A 201 8.49 -15.91 -11.89
C THR A 201 8.33 -16.72 -13.17
N LYS A 202 8.11 -18.03 -13.04
CA LYS A 202 7.88 -18.93 -14.17
C LYS A 202 6.59 -18.54 -14.93
N THR A 203 5.49 -18.32 -14.21
CA THR A 203 4.21 -17.95 -14.82
C THR A 203 4.30 -16.64 -15.60
N ILE A 204 4.94 -15.61 -15.05
CA ILE A 204 5.15 -14.33 -15.76
C ILE A 204 6.06 -14.53 -16.98
N ALA A 205 7.13 -15.31 -16.86
CA ALA A 205 8.03 -15.57 -17.98
C ALA A 205 7.34 -16.33 -19.13
N GLU A 206 6.48 -17.30 -18.82
CA GLU A 206 5.67 -18.02 -19.81
C GLU A 206 4.64 -17.11 -20.46
N HIS A 207 3.94 -16.29 -19.68
CA HIS A 207 3.01 -15.29 -20.22
C HIS A 207 3.73 -14.28 -21.13
N ALA A 208 4.92 -13.80 -20.75
CA ALA A 208 5.71 -12.85 -21.51
C ALA A 208 6.24 -13.39 -22.84
N LYS A 209 6.49 -14.70 -22.95
CA LYS A 209 6.85 -15.35 -24.22
C LYS A 209 5.71 -15.29 -25.24
N ASN A 210 4.47 -15.42 -24.77
CA ASN A 210 3.27 -15.43 -25.61
C ASN A 210 2.65 -14.04 -25.82
N ALA A 211 3.16 -13.01 -25.14
CA ALA A 211 2.69 -11.63 -25.25
C ALA A 211 3.86 -10.64 -25.42
N PRO A 212 4.51 -10.58 -26.61
CA PRO A 212 5.59 -9.65 -26.88
C PRO A 212 5.16 -8.19 -26.65
N GLY A 213 6.00 -7.41 -25.97
CA GLY A 213 5.69 -6.01 -25.63
C GLY A 213 4.74 -5.82 -24.44
N MET A 214 4.25 -6.90 -23.83
CA MET A 214 3.46 -6.81 -22.60
C MET A 214 4.30 -6.26 -21.44
N ARG A 215 3.71 -5.33 -20.71
CA ARG A 215 4.23 -4.76 -19.47
C ARG A 215 3.50 -5.39 -18.28
N TYR A 216 4.12 -5.37 -17.11
CA TYR A 216 3.61 -6.06 -15.92
C TYR A 216 3.66 -5.14 -14.72
N LEU A 217 2.52 -5.03 -14.02
CA LEU A 217 2.46 -4.56 -12.65
C LEU A 217 2.27 -5.77 -11.75
N VAL A 218 3.31 -6.14 -11.00
CA VAL A 218 3.31 -7.26 -10.08
C VAL A 218 3.09 -6.75 -8.67
N VAL A 219 1.95 -7.12 -8.07
CA VAL A 219 1.56 -6.68 -6.72
C VAL A 219 1.57 -7.91 -5.82
N TYR A 220 2.48 -7.90 -4.85
CA TYR A 220 2.82 -9.08 -4.06
C TYR A 220 3.35 -8.66 -2.68
N GLY A 221 3.20 -9.50 -1.66
CA GLY A 221 3.46 -9.16 -0.26
C GLY A 221 4.85 -8.56 -0.01
N ASP A 222 4.92 -7.57 0.89
CA ASP A 222 6.11 -6.72 1.07
C ASP A 222 7.44 -7.50 1.17
N TYR A 223 7.51 -8.58 1.94
CA TYR A 223 8.77 -9.29 2.13
C TYR A 223 9.24 -10.11 0.92
N HIS A 224 8.39 -10.33 -0.08
CA HIS A 224 8.76 -11.07 -1.28
C HIS A 224 9.48 -10.23 -2.32
N ILE A 225 9.29 -8.90 -2.35
CA ILE A 225 9.66 -8.09 -3.51
C ILE A 225 11.15 -7.74 -3.62
N LEU A 226 11.91 -7.77 -2.52
CA LEU A 226 13.30 -7.31 -2.50
C LEU A 226 14.17 -8.23 -1.62
N GLY A 227 15.33 -8.63 -2.13
CA GLY A 227 16.28 -9.51 -1.42
C GLY A 227 16.95 -10.53 -2.34
N SER A 228 18.02 -11.16 -1.87
CA SER A 228 18.66 -12.26 -2.62
C SER A 228 17.78 -13.51 -2.55
N GLY A 229 17.44 -14.10 -3.71
CA GLY A 229 16.52 -15.24 -3.78
C GLY A 229 15.04 -14.88 -3.64
N HIS A 230 14.71 -13.59 -3.53
CA HIS A 230 13.35 -13.06 -3.50
C HIS A 230 12.80 -12.88 -4.93
N LEU A 231 11.56 -12.42 -5.05
CA LEU A 231 10.84 -12.29 -6.32
C LEU A 231 11.59 -11.46 -7.36
N SER A 232 12.04 -10.25 -7.01
CA SER A 232 12.75 -9.38 -7.98
C SER A 232 14.04 -9.99 -8.49
N ASP A 233 14.84 -10.61 -7.61
CA ASP A 233 16.07 -11.32 -7.97
C ASP A 233 15.79 -12.53 -8.88
N LYS A 234 14.78 -13.34 -8.56
CA LYS A 234 14.36 -14.48 -9.39
C LYS A 234 13.88 -14.03 -10.77
N MET A 235 13.02 -13.02 -10.82
CA MET A 235 12.56 -12.42 -12.08
C MET A 235 13.74 -11.86 -12.89
N ALA A 236 14.70 -11.21 -12.24
CA ALA A 236 15.88 -10.65 -12.86
C ALA A 236 16.77 -11.75 -13.48
N LYS A 237 16.98 -12.86 -12.76
CA LYS A 237 17.72 -14.04 -13.23
C LYS A 237 17.01 -14.77 -14.38
N ALA A 238 15.68 -14.71 -14.42
CA ALA A 238 14.87 -15.21 -15.53
C ALA A 238 14.83 -14.28 -16.76
N GLY A 239 15.58 -13.16 -16.75
CA GLY A 239 15.64 -12.21 -17.87
C GLY A 239 14.47 -11.21 -17.91
N LEU A 240 13.64 -11.14 -16.86
CA LEU A 240 12.53 -10.19 -16.76
C LEU A 240 13.06 -8.82 -16.29
N LYS A 241 13.70 -8.10 -17.21
CA LYS A 241 14.34 -6.79 -17.04
C LYS A 241 13.93 -5.83 -18.17
N PRO A 242 14.10 -4.50 -18.02
CA PRO A 242 14.46 -3.79 -16.78
C PRO A 242 13.30 -3.78 -15.78
N GLN A 243 13.63 -3.66 -14.49
CA GLN A 243 12.67 -3.64 -13.38
C GLN A 243 12.59 -2.25 -12.73
N THR A 244 11.41 -1.89 -12.27
CA THR A 244 11.18 -0.80 -11.30
C THR A 244 10.53 -1.41 -10.07
N ILE A 245 11.12 -1.22 -8.90
CA ILE A 245 10.68 -1.83 -7.64
C ILE A 245 10.13 -0.72 -6.74
N LEU A 246 8.90 -0.90 -6.27
CA LEU A 246 8.22 0.00 -5.34
C LEU A 246 8.08 -0.73 -3.99
N ILE A 247 8.72 -0.20 -2.95
CA ILE A 247 8.67 -0.77 -1.60
C ILE A 247 7.92 0.16 -0.64
N GLY A 248 7.01 -0.39 0.15
CA GLY A 248 6.30 0.32 1.20
C GLY A 248 6.89 0.08 2.59
N GLU A 249 7.36 -1.15 2.83
CA GLU A 249 7.95 -1.56 4.11
C GLU A 249 9.39 -1.05 4.25
N ALA A 250 9.53 0.23 4.58
CA ALA A 250 10.82 0.89 4.77
C ALA A 250 10.70 1.99 5.85
N ARG A 251 10.48 1.58 7.09
CA ARG A 251 10.24 2.47 8.25
C ARG A 251 11.26 3.62 8.34
N GLU A 252 12.54 3.32 8.26
CA GLU A 252 13.61 4.32 8.40
C GLU A 252 13.56 5.38 7.29
N VAL A 253 13.20 4.98 6.06
CA VAL A 253 13.05 5.89 4.92
C VAL A 253 11.98 6.95 5.21
N TYR A 254 10.84 6.55 5.77
CA TYR A 254 9.79 7.50 6.15
C TYR A 254 10.30 8.53 7.17
N TRP A 255 10.96 8.08 8.24
CA TRP A 255 11.45 8.98 9.28
C TRP A 255 12.53 9.93 8.77
N MET A 256 13.41 9.47 7.88
CA MET A 256 14.38 10.34 7.19
C MET A 256 13.68 11.40 6.34
N LEU A 257 12.64 11.02 5.57
CA LEU A 257 11.86 11.94 4.75
C LEU A 257 11.10 12.96 5.61
N LEU A 258 10.46 12.52 6.69
CA LEU A 258 9.75 13.40 7.62
C LEU A 258 10.71 14.37 8.32
N GLY A 259 11.88 13.88 8.73
CA GLY A 259 12.93 14.70 9.33
C GLY A 259 13.41 15.81 8.39
N LYS A 260 13.43 15.55 7.06
CA LYS A 260 13.86 16.50 6.02
C LYS A 260 12.75 17.44 5.56
N LEU A 261 11.56 16.91 5.31
CA LEU A 261 10.43 17.65 4.72
C LEU A 261 9.57 18.37 5.75
N LYS A 262 9.59 17.89 7.00
CA LYS A 262 8.78 18.38 8.13
C LYS A 262 7.28 18.39 7.84
N ASP A 263 6.81 17.58 6.92
CA ASP A 263 5.43 17.62 6.44
C ASP A 263 5.05 16.23 5.92
N THR A 264 4.05 15.60 6.56
CA THR A 264 3.59 14.24 6.20
C THR A 264 2.97 14.20 4.81
N GLU A 265 2.30 15.27 4.40
CA GLU A 265 1.55 15.33 3.14
C GLU A 265 2.49 15.45 1.93
N LYS A 266 3.74 15.85 2.16
CA LYS A 266 4.78 15.88 1.13
C LYS A 266 5.51 14.55 0.94
N ILE A 267 5.18 13.53 1.74
CA ILE A 267 5.78 12.19 1.65
C ILE A 267 4.85 11.29 0.83
N GLY A 268 5.12 11.19 -0.47
CA GLY A 268 4.45 10.24 -1.36
C GLY A 268 5.42 9.17 -1.87
N PHE A 269 6.35 9.60 -2.72
CA PHE A 269 7.37 8.74 -3.31
C PHE A 269 8.78 9.25 -3.00
N ALA A 270 9.74 8.35 -2.96
CA ALA A 270 11.16 8.73 -2.95
C ALA A 270 12.01 7.73 -3.73
N GLN A 271 13.02 8.22 -4.45
CA GLN A 271 14.02 7.34 -5.05
C GLN A 271 15.03 6.91 -3.99
N LEU A 272 15.28 5.60 -3.92
CA LEU A 272 16.28 5.00 -3.03
C LEU A 272 17.53 4.61 -3.81
N GLY A 273 17.39 4.09 -5.03
CA GLY A 273 18.56 3.65 -5.82
C GLY A 273 18.20 3.35 -7.27
N SER A 274 19.05 2.57 -7.94
CA SER A 274 18.89 2.17 -9.34
C SER A 274 17.62 1.35 -9.55
N GLY A 275 16.52 2.02 -9.91
CA GLY A 275 15.21 1.40 -10.14
C GLY A 275 14.41 1.05 -8.89
N ILE A 276 14.89 1.42 -7.69
CA ILE A 276 14.18 1.16 -6.42
C ILE A 276 13.62 2.47 -5.87
N TYR A 277 12.33 2.47 -5.57
CA TYR A 277 11.59 3.61 -5.05
C TYR A 277 10.81 3.19 -3.80
N TYR A 278 10.73 4.12 -2.86
CA TYR A 278 9.79 4.08 -1.75
C TYR A 278 8.43 4.62 -2.20
N ILE A 279 7.37 4.02 -1.69
CA ILE A 279 5.99 4.49 -1.81
C ILE A 279 5.35 4.50 -0.41
N ARG A 280 4.75 5.63 -0.02
CA ARG A 280 4.07 5.75 1.29
C ARG A 280 2.75 4.98 1.26
N ASN A 281 2.75 3.79 1.86
CA ASN A 281 1.53 3.01 2.13
C ASN A 281 0.78 3.46 3.40
N GLY A 282 1.22 4.55 4.03
CA GLY A 282 0.79 5.04 5.34
C GLY A 282 2.01 5.56 6.10
N THR A 283 1.81 6.34 7.17
CA THR A 283 2.89 6.57 8.14
C THR A 283 3.23 5.24 8.84
N PRO A 284 4.45 5.05 9.38
CA PRO A 284 4.77 3.88 10.19
C PRO A 284 3.77 3.66 11.32
N LEU A 285 3.26 4.73 11.93
CA LEU A 285 2.23 4.67 12.96
C LEU A 285 0.88 4.17 12.44
N GLU A 286 0.41 4.67 11.30
CA GLU A 286 -0.84 4.21 10.66
C GLU A 286 -0.77 2.73 10.31
N ARG A 287 0.39 2.29 9.79
CA ARG A 287 0.64 0.90 9.40
C ARG A 287 0.70 -0.01 10.62
N SER A 288 1.44 0.37 11.66
CA SER A 288 1.50 -0.37 12.92
C SER A 288 0.14 -0.44 13.60
N LEU A 289 -0.63 0.66 13.61
CA LEU A 289 -2.00 0.65 14.14
C LEU A 289 -2.89 -0.35 13.37
N SER A 290 -2.84 -0.32 12.04
CA SER A 290 -3.62 -1.24 11.20
C SER A 290 -3.22 -2.70 11.40
N TYR A 291 -1.93 -2.99 11.61
CA TYR A 291 -1.45 -4.34 11.88
C TYR A 291 -1.83 -4.80 13.29
N ARG A 292 -1.71 -3.93 14.30
CA ARG A 292 -2.16 -4.20 15.66
C ARG A 292 -3.65 -4.55 15.67
N ASP A 293 -4.49 -3.74 15.03
CA ASP A 293 -5.94 -3.98 14.99
C ASP A 293 -6.28 -5.31 14.29
N TYR A 294 -5.48 -5.71 13.29
CA TYR A 294 -5.58 -7.02 12.65
C TYR A 294 -5.22 -8.16 13.62
N LEU A 295 -4.10 -8.06 14.35
CA LEU A 295 -3.70 -9.03 15.36
C LEU A 295 -4.75 -9.14 16.47
N MET A 296 -5.27 -8.00 16.94
CA MET A 296 -6.28 -7.97 17.99
C MET A 296 -7.54 -8.73 17.58
N LYS A 297 -8.03 -8.48 16.36
CA LYS A 297 -9.17 -9.22 15.82
C LYS A 297 -8.89 -10.72 15.70
N MET A 298 -7.68 -11.11 15.30
CA MET A 298 -7.31 -12.52 15.12
C MET A 298 -7.20 -13.26 16.44
N LEU A 299 -6.59 -12.63 17.45
CA LEU A 299 -6.26 -13.23 18.74
C LEU A 299 -7.35 -12.99 19.80
N GLY A 300 -8.33 -12.14 19.50
CA GLY A 300 -9.42 -11.81 20.43
C GLY A 300 -9.05 -10.77 21.49
N TYR A 301 -8.01 -9.97 21.24
CA TYR A 301 -7.64 -8.87 22.13
C TYR A 301 -8.59 -7.68 21.97
N SER A 302 -8.70 -6.91 23.04
CA SER A 302 -9.38 -5.63 23.17
C SER A 302 -8.39 -4.56 23.64
N LYS A 303 -8.83 -3.31 23.70
CA LYS A 303 -7.99 -2.22 24.22
C LYS A 303 -7.68 -2.37 25.72
N ASP A 304 -8.53 -3.08 26.46
CA ASP A 304 -8.45 -3.21 27.93
C ASP A 304 -7.39 -4.26 28.33
N ASP A 305 -6.85 -5.00 27.36
CA ASP A 305 -5.77 -5.98 27.55
C ASP A 305 -4.37 -5.33 27.57
N PHE A 306 -4.27 -4.01 27.35
CA PHE A 306 -3.01 -3.27 27.32
C PHE A 306 -2.95 -2.27 28.47
N GLU A 307 -1.83 -2.25 29.20
CA GLU A 307 -1.59 -1.29 30.29
C GLU A 307 -1.56 0.17 29.79
N GLU A 308 -0.88 0.40 28.67
CA GLU A 308 -0.87 1.67 27.96
C GLU A 308 -1.51 1.48 26.58
N TRP A 309 -2.45 2.35 26.20
CA TRP A 309 -3.15 2.26 24.92
C TRP A 309 -2.78 3.41 23.98
N VAL A 310 -2.46 3.07 22.74
CA VAL A 310 -2.24 4.06 21.67
C VAL A 310 -3.51 4.16 20.83
N SER A 311 -4.16 5.32 20.86
CA SER A 311 -5.38 5.55 20.08
C SER A 311 -5.06 6.08 18.66
N PRO A 312 -6.04 6.01 17.73
CA PRO A 312 -5.92 6.67 16.43
C PRO A 312 -5.61 8.18 16.51
N ALA A 313 -5.95 8.86 17.61
CA ALA A 313 -5.67 10.28 17.79
C ALA A 313 -4.19 10.54 18.12
N ASP A 314 -3.51 9.59 18.76
CA ASP A 314 -2.12 9.74 19.20
C ASP A 314 -1.13 9.66 18.04
N ILE A 315 -1.51 8.98 16.96
CA ILE A 315 -0.68 8.80 15.77
C ILE A 315 -0.71 9.99 14.81
N GLN A 316 -1.67 10.91 14.98
CA GLN A 316 -1.79 12.08 14.13
C GLN A 316 -0.77 13.15 14.52
N PRO A 317 -0.04 13.75 13.56
CA PRO A 317 0.84 14.88 13.84
C PRO A 317 0.05 16.07 14.39
N LYS A 318 0.56 16.69 15.45
CA LYS A 318 -0.01 17.90 16.07
C LYS A 318 0.71 19.14 15.56
N ALA A 319 -0.04 20.11 15.04
CA ALA A 319 0.50 21.40 14.65
C ALA A 319 0.79 22.26 15.88
N GLY A 320 2.02 22.81 15.96
CA GLY A 320 2.40 23.96 16.80
C GLY A 320 1.71 24.11 18.16
N GLY A 321 2.18 23.38 19.17
CA GLY A 321 1.87 23.63 20.58
C GLY A 321 3.02 23.11 21.46
N ARG A 322 3.34 23.80 22.56
CA ARG A 322 4.25 23.26 23.58
C ARG A 322 3.60 22.00 24.14
N ASN A 323 4.05 20.83 23.70
CA ASN A 323 3.52 19.55 24.16
C ASN A 323 4.05 19.28 25.57
N ASN A 324 3.16 19.25 26.55
CA ASN A 324 3.48 18.74 27.88
C ASN A 324 3.38 17.21 27.84
N PHE A 325 4.53 16.54 28.04
CA PHE A 325 4.70 15.09 27.94
C PHE A 325 3.78 14.31 28.89
N GLU A 326 3.37 14.92 30.01
CA GLU A 326 2.53 14.33 31.05
C GLU A 326 1.12 13.95 30.60
N ALA A 327 0.65 14.43 29.44
CA ALA A 327 -0.71 14.11 28.97
C ALA A 327 -0.87 12.66 28.48
N LEU A 328 0.22 11.94 28.17
CA LEU A 328 0.20 10.53 27.76
C LEU A 328 0.10 9.56 28.96
N HIS A 329 0.54 9.97 30.15
CA HIS A 329 0.53 9.13 31.35
C HIS A 329 -0.71 9.34 32.25
N ASN A 330 -1.59 10.28 31.91
CA ASN A 330 -2.72 10.70 32.74
C ASN A 330 -4.09 10.30 32.16
N ARG A 331 -4.21 9.19 31.42
CA ARG A 331 -5.49 8.71 30.88
C ARG A 331 -5.77 7.26 31.23
#